data_AF-A0A963VLW8-F1
#
_entry.id   AF-A0A963VLW8-F1
#
_cell.length_a   1.000
_cell.length_b   1.000
_cell.length_c   1.000
_cell.angle_alpha   90.00
_cell.angle_beta   90.00
_cell.angle_gamma   90.00
#
_symmetry.space_group_name_H-M   'P 1'
#
loop_
_entity.id
_entity.type
_entity.pdbx_description
1 polymer ?
#
loop_
_entity_poly.entity_id
_entity_poly.type
_entity_poly.pdbx_seq_one_letter_code
_entity_poly.pdbx_strand_id
1 'polypeptide(L)'
;MAQASRESRIRIDLAAAFRWAARLGMHESIANHFSAVVGDDGSRFLLNPVGAHFSRIRASDLLLLDATQPDAMQGANAPDPTAWYLHAELHRRLPQAGCILHTHMPHATALCCLQDFEFLMLDQNACRFHGRIAYDRDYAGMALEPSEGARVAGLLDGNKSVLFMGNHGVLVVAPTVAQAFDELYYLEKAAQLQVLALSTG
;
A
#
# COMPACT_ATOMS: atom_id res chain seq x y z
N MET A 1 18.87 -23.54 -16.08
CA MET A 1 18.12 -23.29 -14.83
C MET A 1 16.65 -23.13 -15.18
N ALA A 2 15.74 -23.82 -14.49
CA ALA A 2 14.31 -23.62 -14.73
C ALA A 2 13.91 -22.19 -14.37
N GLN A 3 13.15 -21.54 -15.24
CA GLN A 3 12.70 -20.17 -15.03
C GLN A 3 11.70 -20.13 -13.86
N ALA A 4 11.93 -19.24 -12.89
CA ALA A 4 11.02 -19.09 -11.75
C ALA A 4 9.59 -18.77 -12.21
N SER A 5 8.58 -19.39 -11.59
CA SER A 5 7.17 -19.12 -11.88
C SER A 5 6.83 -17.65 -11.63
N ARG A 6 5.74 -17.15 -12.23
CA ARG A 6 5.27 -15.77 -12.03
C ARG A 6 5.08 -15.47 -10.54
N GLU A 7 4.36 -16.34 -9.82
CA GLU A 7 4.16 -16.21 -8.38
C GLU A 7 5.49 -16.18 -7.62
N SER A 8 6.42 -17.09 -7.91
CA SER A 8 7.72 -17.10 -7.22
C SER A 8 8.49 -15.79 -7.38
N ARG A 9 8.42 -15.13 -8.54
CA ARG A 9 9.05 -13.82 -8.75
C ARG A 9 8.36 -12.72 -7.96
N ILE A 10 7.03 -12.67 -7.99
CA ILE A 10 6.27 -11.67 -7.22
C ILE A 10 6.55 -11.82 -5.73
N ARG A 11 6.64 -13.05 -5.21
CA ARG A 11 7.03 -13.30 -3.81
C ARG A 11 8.42 -12.74 -3.48
N ILE A 12 9.39 -12.92 -4.37
CA ILE A 12 10.75 -12.40 -4.20
C ILE A 12 10.76 -10.88 -4.21
N ASP A 13 10.09 -10.27 -5.19
CA ASP A 13 10.03 -8.81 -5.35
C ASP A 13 9.31 -8.16 -4.16
N LEU A 14 8.17 -8.72 -3.74
CA LEU A 14 7.40 -8.20 -2.60
C LEU A 14 8.17 -8.34 -1.28
N ALA A 15 8.86 -9.47 -1.07
CA ALA A 15 9.75 -9.63 0.07
C ALA A 15 10.91 -8.61 0.04
N ALA A 16 11.46 -8.29 -1.13
CA ALA A 16 12.46 -7.24 -1.26
C ALA A 16 11.90 -5.85 -0.91
N ALA A 17 10.67 -5.53 -1.36
CA ALA A 17 9.98 -4.28 -1.03
C ALA A 17 9.78 -4.13 0.48
N PHE A 18 9.33 -5.17 1.20
CA PHE A 18 9.24 -5.13 2.67
C PHE A 18 10.59 -4.82 3.33
N ARG A 19 11.66 -5.53 2.93
CA ARG A 19 12.99 -5.36 3.53
C ARG A 19 13.56 -3.97 3.27
N TRP A 20 13.33 -3.41 2.08
CA TRP A 20 13.74 -2.04 1.76
C TRP A 20 12.90 -0.99 2.49
N ALA A 21 11.58 -1.14 2.57
CA ALA A 21 10.73 -0.26 3.38
C ALA A 21 11.19 -0.22 4.84
N ALA A 22 11.56 -1.38 5.41
CA ALA A 22 12.14 -1.43 6.75
C ALA A 22 13.48 -0.69 6.84
N ARG A 23 14.39 -0.93 5.89
CA ARG A 23 15.71 -0.28 5.83
C ARG A 23 15.65 1.23 5.67
N LEU A 24 14.58 1.73 5.04
CA LEU A 24 14.32 3.16 4.82
C LEU A 24 13.46 3.80 5.91
N GLY A 25 13.02 3.05 6.91
CA GLY A 25 12.21 3.57 8.02
C GLY A 25 10.72 3.80 7.71
N MET A 26 10.19 3.23 6.63
CA MET A 26 8.80 3.44 6.16
C MET A 26 7.78 2.44 6.75
N HIS A 27 8.19 1.58 7.68
CA HIS A 27 7.47 0.34 8.03
C HIS A 27 6.58 0.43 9.28
N GLU A 28 6.72 1.46 10.12
CA GLU A 28 6.10 1.61 11.45
C GLU A 28 5.75 0.28 12.16
N SER A 29 6.75 -0.32 12.82
CA SER A 29 6.60 -1.56 13.59
C SER A 29 6.04 -2.73 12.74
N ILE A 30 4.85 -3.23 13.08
CA ILE A 30 4.24 -4.46 12.53
C ILE A 30 2.84 -4.23 11.95
N ALA A 31 2.40 -2.97 11.85
CA ALA A 31 1.01 -2.63 11.51
C ALA A 31 0.75 -2.56 9.99
N ASN A 32 1.77 -2.24 9.20
CA ASN A 32 1.62 -2.00 7.77
C ASN A 32 1.46 -3.29 6.97
N HIS A 33 0.98 -3.15 5.74
CA HIS A 33 0.69 -4.29 4.87
C HIS A 33 0.92 -3.98 3.39
N PHE A 34 1.63 -4.90 2.70
CA PHE A 34 1.82 -4.86 1.25
C PHE A 34 1.22 -6.11 0.60
N SER A 35 0.62 -5.93 -0.56
CA SER A 35 0.07 -7.03 -1.35
C SER A 35 0.41 -6.93 -2.83
N ALA A 36 0.34 -8.08 -3.52
CA ALA A 36 0.49 -8.14 -4.97
C ALA A 36 -0.31 -9.29 -5.58
N VAL A 37 -1.02 -9.02 -6.67
CA VAL A 37 -1.84 -10.02 -7.37
C VAL A 37 -0.98 -11.05 -8.08
N VAL A 38 -1.38 -12.32 -8.03
CA VAL A 38 -0.72 -13.41 -8.75
C VAL A 38 -1.55 -13.95 -9.91
N GLY A 39 -2.86 -13.68 -9.90
CA GLY A 39 -3.81 -13.96 -10.98
C GLY A 39 -4.16 -12.71 -11.80
N ASP A 40 -4.84 -12.92 -12.93
CA ASP A 40 -5.22 -11.84 -13.85
C ASP A 40 -6.55 -11.16 -13.49
N ASP A 41 -7.37 -11.80 -12.66
CA ASP A 41 -8.69 -11.35 -12.22
C ASP A 41 -8.64 -10.60 -10.86
N GLY A 42 -7.44 -10.41 -10.29
CA GLY A 42 -7.23 -9.73 -9.01
C GLY A 42 -7.73 -10.50 -7.78
N SER A 43 -8.30 -11.70 -7.95
CA SER A 43 -8.89 -12.46 -6.83
C SER A 43 -7.84 -13.12 -5.94
N ARG A 44 -6.72 -13.53 -6.53
CA ARG A 44 -5.61 -14.18 -5.82
C ARG A 44 -4.43 -13.24 -5.68
N PHE A 45 -3.98 -13.03 -4.46
CA PHE A 45 -2.90 -12.11 -4.14
C PHE A 45 -2.07 -12.57 -2.94
N LEU A 46 -0.85 -12.04 -2.87
CA LEU A 46 0.07 -12.23 -1.76
C LEU A 46 -0.13 -11.14 -0.71
N LEU A 47 0.05 -11.48 0.57
CA LEU A 47 0.00 -10.53 1.69
C LEU A 47 1.02 -10.94 2.77
N ASN A 48 1.57 -10.00 3.54
CA ASN A 48 2.35 -10.36 4.73
C ASN A 48 1.48 -10.95 5.84
N PRO A 49 2.03 -11.88 6.65
CA PRO A 49 1.38 -12.31 7.89
C PRO A 49 1.20 -11.14 8.87
N VAL A 50 0.08 -11.17 9.59
CA VAL A 50 -0.22 -10.20 10.65
C VAL A 50 0.87 -10.20 11.72
N GLY A 51 1.26 -9.02 12.18
CA GLY A 51 2.24 -8.86 13.26
C GLY A 51 3.69 -9.18 12.89
N ALA A 52 3.99 -9.42 11.62
CA ALA A 52 5.35 -9.68 11.16
C ALA A 52 6.09 -8.38 10.82
N HIS A 53 7.23 -8.15 11.48
CA HIS A 53 8.08 -7.00 11.17
C HIS A 53 8.64 -7.10 9.75
N PHE A 54 8.53 -6.02 8.96
CA PHE A 54 8.94 -5.96 7.54
C PHE A 54 10.40 -6.40 7.33
N SER A 55 11.26 -5.92 8.24
CA SER A 55 12.34 -6.65 8.90
C SER A 55 12.74 -8.02 8.42
N ARG A 56 11.78 -8.94 8.58
CA ARG A 56 11.94 -10.39 8.71
C ARG A 56 11.18 -11.16 7.64
N ILE A 57 10.37 -10.49 6.82
CA ILE A 57 9.56 -11.11 5.76
C ILE A 57 10.42 -11.75 4.67
N ARG A 58 10.25 -13.05 4.43
CA ARG A 58 10.83 -13.79 3.30
C ARG A 58 9.74 -14.08 2.27
N ALA A 59 10.16 -14.41 1.05
CA ALA A 59 9.25 -14.84 -0.02
C ALA A 59 8.36 -16.04 0.39
N SER A 60 8.91 -16.95 1.22
CA SER A 60 8.22 -18.11 1.78
C SER A 60 7.19 -17.78 2.85
N ASP A 61 7.29 -16.61 3.46
CA ASP A 61 6.43 -16.22 4.59
C ASP A 61 5.13 -15.58 4.11
N LEU A 62 5.07 -15.14 2.85
CA LEU A 62 3.91 -14.47 2.27
C LEU A 62 2.72 -15.43 2.16
N LEU A 63 1.57 -14.96 2.62
CA LEU A 63 0.31 -15.65 2.52
C LEU A 63 -0.19 -15.55 1.08
N LEU A 64 -0.61 -16.66 0.49
CA LEU A 64 -1.40 -16.64 -0.74
C LEU A 64 -2.87 -16.70 -0.36
N LEU A 65 -3.61 -15.67 -0.70
CA LEU A 65 -5.02 -15.52 -0.36
C LEU A 65 -5.87 -15.53 -1.64
N ASP A 66 -7.12 -15.95 -1.50
CA ASP A 66 -8.11 -15.99 -2.57
C ASP A 66 -9.41 -15.35 -2.10
N ALA A 67 -9.74 -14.17 -2.63
CA ALA A 67 -10.92 -13.37 -2.28
C ALA A 67 -12.25 -14.05 -2.66
N THR A 68 -12.22 -15.16 -3.42
CA THR A 68 -13.43 -15.92 -3.75
C THR A 68 -13.75 -17.02 -2.73
N GLN A 69 -12.81 -17.35 -1.83
CA GLN A 69 -12.99 -18.41 -0.85
C GLN A 69 -13.63 -17.87 0.44
N PRO A 70 -14.74 -18.45 0.92
CA PRO A 70 -15.47 -17.94 2.09
C PRO A 70 -14.70 -18.06 3.41
N ASP A 71 -13.69 -18.92 3.45
CA ASP A 71 -12.90 -19.31 4.60
C ASP A 71 -11.47 -18.71 4.58
N ALA A 72 -11.20 -17.77 3.67
CA ALA A 72 -9.91 -17.06 3.59
C ALA A 72 -9.50 -16.31 4.88
N MET A 73 -10.46 -16.01 5.75
CA MET A 73 -10.26 -15.35 7.05
C MET A 73 -10.14 -16.32 8.24
N GLN A 74 -10.03 -17.63 7.99
CA GLN A 74 -10.02 -18.65 9.05
C GLN A 74 -8.65 -19.33 9.17
N GLY A 75 -8.35 -19.82 10.39
CA GLY A 75 -7.16 -20.64 10.66
C GLY A 75 -5.88 -19.85 10.97
N ALA A 76 -4.76 -20.57 11.10
CA ALA A 76 -3.48 -20.02 11.56
C ALA A 76 -2.82 -19.03 10.59
N ASN A 77 -3.25 -19.03 9.33
CA ASN A 77 -2.76 -18.16 8.27
C ASN A 77 -3.80 -17.10 7.86
N ALA A 78 -4.78 -16.82 8.72
CA ALA A 78 -5.74 -15.76 8.49
C ALA A 78 -5.00 -14.41 8.35
N PRO A 79 -5.33 -13.60 7.34
CA PRO A 79 -4.73 -12.29 7.17
C PRO A 79 -5.23 -11.31 8.24
N ASP A 80 -4.52 -10.18 8.35
CA ASP A 80 -5.05 -9.05 9.10
C ASP A 80 -6.40 -8.59 8.51
N PRO A 81 -7.47 -8.45 9.31
CA PRO A 81 -8.78 -8.06 8.79
C PRO A 81 -8.78 -6.71 8.06
N THR A 82 -8.02 -5.73 8.54
CA THR A 82 -7.95 -4.39 7.94
C THR A 82 -7.26 -4.42 6.60
N ALA A 83 -6.17 -5.20 6.50
CA ALA A 83 -5.49 -5.45 5.24
C ALA A 83 -6.38 -6.21 4.26
N TRP A 84 -7.12 -7.22 4.73
CA TRP A 84 -7.99 -8.04 3.91
C TRP A 84 -9.10 -7.23 3.24
N TYR A 85 -9.95 -6.57 4.02
CA TYR A 85 -11.12 -5.88 3.50
C TYR A 85 -10.77 -4.72 2.57
N LEU A 86 -9.61 -4.09 2.79
CA LEU A 86 -9.11 -3.05 1.90
C LEU A 86 -8.47 -3.64 0.64
N HIS A 87 -7.44 -4.48 0.77
CA HIS A 87 -6.65 -4.94 -0.38
C HIS A 87 -7.43 -5.87 -1.31
N ALA A 88 -8.31 -6.73 -0.78
CA ALA A 88 -9.11 -7.63 -1.60
C ALA A 88 -10.09 -6.86 -2.51
N GLU A 89 -10.77 -5.85 -1.97
CA GLU A 89 -11.68 -5.02 -2.75
C GLU A 89 -10.94 -4.16 -3.78
N LEU A 90 -9.80 -3.54 -3.41
CA LEU A 90 -9.01 -2.74 -4.33
C LEU A 90 -8.45 -3.58 -5.48
N HIS A 91 -7.89 -4.76 -5.22
CA HIS A 91 -7.39 -5.66 -6.26
C HIS A 91 -8.48 -6.12 -7.24
N ARG A 92 -9.69 -6.38 -6.75
CA ARG A 92 -10.82 -6.80 -7.62
C ARG A 92 -11.42 -5.66 -8.43
N ARG A 93 -11.43 -4.44 -7.90
CA ARG A 93 -12.12 -3.29 -8.50
C ARG A 93 -11.24 -2.46 -9.41
N LEU A 94 -9.95 -2.37 -9.11
CA LEU A 94 -9.02 -1.47 -9.79
C LEU A 94 -8.07 -2.28 -10.68
N PRO A 95 -8.20 -2.21 -12.02
CA PRO A 95 -7.32 -2.93 -12.94
C PRO A 95 -5.83 -2.57 -12.78
N GLN A 96 -5.54 -1.35 -12.31
CA GLN A 96 -4.18 -0.88 -12.04
C GLN A 96 -3.58 -1.43 -10.74
N ALA A 97 -4.38 -2.08 -9.88
CA ALA A 97 -3.94 -2.60 -8.59
C ALA A 97 -3.23 -3.95 -8.71
N GLY A 98 -2.11 -3.99 -9.42
CA GLY A 98 -1.22 -5.16 -9.45
C GLY A 98 -0.45 -5.35 -8.14
N CYS A 99 -0.14 -4.24 -7.46
CA CYS A 99 0.51 -4.18 -6.16
C CYS A 99 -0.04 -2.99 -5.38
N ILE A 100 -0.29 -3.19 -4.09
CA ILE A 100 -0.77 -2.17 -3.17
C ILE A 100 0.18 -2.10 -1.98
N LEU A 101 0.72 -0.92 -1.71
CA LEU A 101 1.61 -0.66 -0.59
C LEU A 101 0.95 0.36 0.34
N HIS A 102 0.53 -0.08 1.53
CA HIS A 102 0.07 0.80 2.59
C HIS A 102 1.19 1.01 3.61
N THR A 103 1.43 2.27 3.99
CA THR A 103 2.44 2.63 4.99
C THR A 103 2.01 3.79 5.86
N HIS A 104 2.47 3.76 7.10
CA HIS A 104 2.52 4.90 8.02
C HIS A 104 3.93 5.52 8.04
N MET A 105 4.42 5.90 6.86
CA MET A 105 5.76 6.47 6.73
C MET A 105 5.82 7.92 7.27
N PRO A 106 6.90 8.32 7.98
CA PRO A 106 6.84 9.46 8.88
C PRO A 106 6.38 10.78 8.26
N HIS A 107 6.93 11.16 7.11
CA HIS A 107 6.69 12.50 6.56
C HIS A 107 5.36 12.58 5.81
N ALA A 108 5.04 11.57 4.99
CA ALA A 108 3.74 11.55 4.33
C ALA A 108 2.58 11.42 5.34
N THR A 109 2.73 10.62 6.38
CA THR A 109 1.74 10.54 7.47
C THR A 109 1.62 11.87 8.22
N ALA A 110 2.73 12.55 8.50
CA ALA A 110 2.67 13.88 9.13
C ALA A 110 1.84 14.88 8.31
N LEU A 111 1.96 14.87 6.97
CA LEU A 111 1.13 15.69 6.10
C LEU A 111 -0.34 15.30 6.17
N CYS A 112 -0.67 14.00 6.26
CA CYS A 112 -2.05 13.52 6.42
C CYS A 112 -2.73 13.99 7.71
N CYS A 113 -1.97 14.47 8.70
CA CYS A 113 -2.50 14.99 9.96
C CYS A 113 -2.85 16.48 9.93
N LEU A 114 -2.49 17.19 8.85
CA LEU A 114 -2.81 18.62 8.71
C LEU A 114 -4.30 18.82 8.39
N GLN A 115 -4.87 19.92 8.87
CA GLN A 115 -6.17 20.36 8.39
C GLN A 115 -6.07 20.65 6.89
N ASP A 116 -7.08 20.23 6.12
CA ASP A 116 -7.14 20.43 4.67
C ASP A 116 -5.88 19.93 3.94
N PHE A 117 -5.23 18.87 4.46
CA PHE A 117 -3.94 18.37 3.95
C PHE A 117 -3.90 18.27 2.43
N GLU A 118 -2.89 18.89 1.82
CA GLU A 118 -2.58 18.78 0.40
C GLU A 118 -1.09 18.51 0.20
N PHE A 119 -0.81 17.66 -0.79
CA PHE A 119 0.54 17.39 -1.25
C PHE A 119 0.92 18.40 -2.32
N LEU A 120 1.90 19.24 -2.01
CA LEU A 120 2.29 20.36 -2.85
C LEU A 120 3.25 19.89 -3.93
N MET A 121 3.06 20.36 -5.16
CA MET A 121 4.01 20.15 -6.28
C MET A 121 5.23 21.08 -6.13
N LEU A 122 5.88 21.00 -4.96
CA LEU A 122 6.94 21.91 -4.51
C LEU A 122 8.28 21.66 -5.22
N ASP A 123 8.56 20.41 -5.56
CA ASP A 123 9.81 19.98 -6.18
C ASP A 123 9.59 18.98 -7.32
N GLN A 124 10.66 18.60 -8.00
CA GLN A 124 10.61 17.67 -9.13
C GLN A 124 10.09 16.28 -8.73
N ASN A 125 10.39 15.80 -7.52
CA ASN A 125 9.84 14.52 -7.05
C ASN A 125 8.35 14.64 -6.79
N ALA A 126 7.88 15.73 -6.17
CA ALA A 126 6.46 15.95 -5.95
C ALA A 126 5.67 16.02 -7.28
N CYS A 127 6.21 16.69 -8.30
CA CYS A 127 5.59 16.83 -9.62
C CYS A 127 5.24 15.49 -10.29
N ARG A 128 5.91 14.38 -9.94
CA ARG A 128 5.59 13.01 -10.42
C ARG A 128 4.16 12.57 -10.08
N PHE A 129 3.57 13.19 -9.06
CA PHE A 129 2.25 12.84 -8.52
C PHE A 129 1.17 13.84 -8.93
N HIS A 130 1.49 14.86 -9.74
CA HIS A 130 0.52 15.84 -10.20
C HIS A 130 -0.68 15.18 -10.88
N GLY A 131 -1.88 15.45 -10.37
CA GLY A 131 -3.13 14.86 -10.86
C GLY A 131 -3.36 13.39 -10.46
N ARG A 132 -2.42 12.73 -9.78
CA ARG A 132 -2.47 11.29 -9.45
C ARG A 132 -2.80 10.97 -7.98
N ILE A 133 -2.93 12.00 -7.14
CA ILE A 133 -3.26 11.88 -5.71
C ILE A 133 -4.76 12.00 -5.50
N ALA A 134 -5.31 11.07 -4.73
CA ALA A 134 -6.62 11.11 -4.10
C ALA A 134 -6.46 11.42 -2.60
N TYR A 135 -7.48 12.01 -2.00
CA TYR A 135 -7.49 12.39 -0.59
C TYR A 135 -8.71 11.78 0.07
N ASP A 136 -8.48 10.90 1.05
CA ASP A 136 -9.53 10.38 1.93
C ASP A 136 -9.59 11.25 3.18
N ARG A 137 -10.54 12.19 3.20
CA ARG A 137 -10.76 13.11 4.33
C ARG A 137 -11.77 12.59 5.34
N ASP A 138 -12.40 11.45 5.06
CA ASP A 138 -13.50 10.88 5.85
C ASP A 138 -13.06 9.60 6.56
N TYR A 139 -11.80 9.55 7.04
CA TYR A 139 -11.28 8.37 7.74
C TYR A 139 -12.15 8.04 8.96
N ALA A 140 -12.83 6.89 8.89
CA ALA A 140 -13.82 6.47 9.88
C ALA A 140 -13.28 5.42 10.88
N GLY A 141 -11.98 5.14 10.85
CA GLY A 141 -11.32 4.13 11.69
C GLY A 141 -10.90 2.88 10.90
N MET A 142 -10.79 1.74 11.60
CA MET A 142 -10.29 0.51 11.01
C MET A 142 -11.23 -0.05 9.93
N ALA A 143 -10.68 -0.47 8.79
CA ALA A 143 -11.41 -1.06 7.68
C ALA A 143 -11.84 -2.51 7.99
N LEU A 144 -12.97 -2.69 8.69
CA LEU A 144 -13.45 -4.01 9.12
C LEU A 144 -14.62 -4.56 8.30
N GLU A 145 -15.03 -3.86 7.25
CA GLU A 145 -16.14 -4.23 6.39
C GLU A 145 -15.82 -4.01 4.90
N PRO A 146 -16.41 -4.79 3.98
CA PRO A 146 -16.19 -4.62 2.53
C PRO A 146 -16.63 -3.25 1.99
N SER A 147 -17.57 -2.58 2.68
CA SER A 147 -18.08 -1.25 2.33
C SER A 147 -16.96 -0.21 2.27
N GLU A 148 -15.98 -0.32 3.17
CA GLU A 148 -14.84 0.60 3.24
C GLU A 148 -13.89 0.41 2.05
N GLY A 149 -13.55 -0.83 1.69
CA GLY A 149 -12.75 -1.11 0.51
C GLY A 149 -13.40 -0.61 -0.78
N ALA A 150 -14.73 -0.73 -0.90
CA ALA A 150 -15.49 -0.20 -2.03
C ALA A 150 -15.49 1.34 -2.10
N ARG A 151 -15.62 2.02 -0.96
CA ARG A 151 -15.53 3.48 -0.85
C ARG A 151 -14.16 3.98 -1.28
N VAL A 152 -13.10 3.37 -0.73
CA VAL A 152 -11.71 3.71 -1.04
C VAL A 152 -11.38 3.45 -2.51
N ALA A 153 -11.90 2.37 -3.10
CA ALA A 153 -11.77 2.11 -4.54
C ALA A 153 -12.31 3.28 -5.37
N GLY A 154 -13.48 3.82 -5.01
CA GLY A 154 -14.08 4.96 -5.71
C GLY A 154 -13.25 6.26 -5.61
N LEU A 155 -12.47 6.44 -4.53
CA LEU A 155 -11.54 7.58 -4.42
C LEU A 155 -10.35 7.44 -5.39
N LEU A 156 -9.98 6.21 -5.72
CA LEU A 156 -8.86 5.86 -6.59
C LEU A 156 -9.27 5.68 -8.08
N ASP A 157 -10.49 6.08 -8.44
CA ASP A 157 -10.96 6.04 -9.82
C ASP A 157 -10.18 6.99 -10.74
N GLY A 158 -10.19 6.68 -12.04
CA GLY A 158 -9.49 7.45 -13.06
C GLY A 158 -7.98 7.21 -13.03
N ASN A 159 -7.18 8.29 -13.00
CA ASN A 159 -5.70 8.22 -13.06
C ASN A 159 -5.05 8.34 -11.67
N LYS A 160 -5.78 7.99 -10.61
CA LYS A 160 -5.29 8.08 -9.23
C LYS A 160 -4.52 6.80 -8.86
N SER A 161 -3.33 6.96 -8.30
CA SER A 161 -2.46 5.85 -7.88
C SER A 161 -1.91 6.02 -6.47
N VAL A 162 -2.16 7.17 -5.84
CA VAL A 162 -1.74 7.48 -4.47
C VAL A 162 -2.96 7.98 -3.71
N LEU A 163 -3.16 7.45 -2.52
CA LEU A 163 -4.18 7.91 -1.58
C LEU A 163 -3.50 8.45 -0.32
N PHE A 164 -3.82 9.68 0.05
CA PHE A 164 -3.53 10.20 1.38
C PHE A 164 -4.75 9.98 2.26
N MET A 165 -4.58 9.31 3.38
CA MET A 165 -5.64 8.94 4.32
C MET A 165 -5.51 9.81 5.56
N GLY A 166 -6.51 10.68 5.79
CA GLY A 166 -6.53 11.63 6.89
C GLY A 166 -6.25 10.97 8.23
N ASN A 167 -5.28 11.52 8.97
CA ASN A 167 -4.87 11.04 10.30
C ASN A 167 -4.36 9.58 10.34
N HIS A 168 -4.03 8.97 9.21
CA HIS A 168 -3.69 7.55 9.13
C HIS A 168 -2.36 7.31 8.41
N GLY A 169 -2.25 7.67 7.13
CA GLY A 169 -1.06 7.39 6.34
C GLY A 169 -1.34 7.41 4.85
N VAL A 170 -0.59 6.65 4.07
CA VAL A 170 -0.75 6.62 2.61
C VAL A 170 -0.91 5.21 2.07
N LEU A 171 -1.48 5.14 0.87
CA LEU A 171 -1.58 3.92 0.09
C LEU A 171 -1.18 4.19 -1.35
N VAL A 172 -0.30 3.36 -1.91
CA VAL A 172 0.17 3.42 -3.29
C VAL A 172 -0.33 2.19 -4.05
N VAL A 173 -0.86 2.40 -5.24
CA VAL A 173 -1.39 1.37 -6.14
C VAL A 173 -0.63 1.42 -7.47
N ALA A 174 -0.04 0.32 -7.90
CA ALA A 174 0.60 0.26 -9.21
C ALA A 174 0.52 -1.14 -9.86
N PRO A 175 0.71 -1.25 -11.19
CA PRO A 175 0.69 -2.55 -11.88
C PRO A 175 1.73 -3.57 -11.43
N THR A 176 2.85 -3.13 -10.83
CA THR A 176 3.93 -4.03 -10.40
C THR A 176 4.53 -3.60 -9.06
N VAL A 177 5.14 -4.55 -8.35
CA VAL A 177 5.86 -4.27 -7.09
C VAL A 177 6.94 -3.21 -7.27
N ALA A 178 7.70 -3.29 -8.37
CA ALA A 178 8.77 -2.34 -8.65
C ALA A 178 8.26 -0.90 -8.83
N GLN A 179 7.16 -0.73 -9.59
CA GLN A 179 6.54 0.58 -9.78
C GLN A 179 5.94 1.11 -8.47
N ALA A 180 5.23 0.27 -7.72
CA ALA A 180 4.62 0.68 -6.45
C ALA A 180 5.70 1.12 -5.46
N PHE A 181 6.83 0.39 -5.39
CA PHE A 181 7.92 0.73 -4.49
C PHE A 181 8.67 2.00 -4.91
N ASP A 182 8.88 2.22 -6.22
CA ASP A 182 9.45 3.47 -6.75
C ASP A 182 8.57 4.68 -6.39
N GLU A 183 7.25 4.55 -6.56
CA GLU A 183 6.29 5.59 -6.17
C GLU A 183 6.30 5.84 -4.66
N LEU A 184 6.25 4.79 -3.84
CA LEU A 184 6.30 4.92 -2.39
C LEU A 184 7.58 5.62 -1.92
N TYR A 185 8.73 5.25 -2.50
CA TYR A 185 10.02 5.88 -2.19
C TYR A 185 10.01 7.38 -2.49
N TYR A 186 9.64 7.77 -3.71
CA TYR A 186 9.65 9.17 -4.11
C TYR A 186 8.56 9.98 -3.41
N LEU A 187 7.44 9.35 -3.05
CA LEU A 187 6.39 9.98 -2.27
C LEU A 187 6.90 10.42 -0.90
N GLU A 188 7.60 9.53 -0.18
CA GLU A 188 8.19 9.87 1.11
C GLU A 188 9.31 10.90 0.97
N LYS A 189 10.12 10.84 -0.09
CA LYS A 189 11.16 11.84 -0.34
C LYS A 189 10.61 13.23 -0.58
N ALA A 190 9.56 13.35 -1.38
CA ALA A 190 8.90 14.62 -1.63
C ALA A 190 8.15 15.10 -0.38
N ALA A 191 7.49 14.21 0.37
CA ALA A 191 6.86 14.54 1.64
C ALA A 191 7.87 15.06 2.67
N GLN A 192 9.04 14.42 2.76
CA GLN A 192 10.14 14.86 3.62
C GLN A 192 10.58 16.28 3.30
N LEU A 193 10.74 16.61 2.02
CA LEU A 193 11.10 17.97 1.61
C LEU A 193 9.97 18.97 1.90
N GLN A 194 8.71 18.61 1.66
CA GLN A 194 7.58 19.47 1.97
C GLN A 194 7.49 19.77 3.47
N VAL A 195 7.62 18.75 4.34
CA VAL A 195 7.64 18.94 5.80
C VAL A 195 8.80 19.85 6.20
N LEU A 196 10.00 19.64 5.65
CA LEU A 196 11.15 20.50 5.91
C LEU A 196 10.90 21.95 5.46
N ALA A 197 10.35 22.16 4.26
CA ALA A 197 10.06 23.50 3.74
C ALA A 197 8.98 24.22 4.58
N LEU A 198 7.92 23.52 4.98
CA LEU A 198 6.88 24.10 5.85
C LEU A 198 7.38 24.39 7.27
N SER A 199 8.49 23.77 7.70
CA SER A 199 9.07 24.02 9.02
C SER A 199 9.87 25.32 9.11
N THR A 200 10.13 26.03 8.00
CA THR A 200 10.97 27.24 7.99
C THR A 200 10.22 28.56 8.15
N GLY A 201 8.88 28.55 8.21
CA GLY A 201 8.03 29.74 8.31
C GLY A 201 7.47 30.21 6.98
#